data_AF-A0A2J6XTW0-F1
#
_entry.id   AF-A0A2J6XTW0-F1
#
_cell.length_a   1.000
_cell.length_b   1.000
_cell.length_c   1.000
_cell.angle_alpha   90.00
_cell.angle_beta   90.00
_cell.angle_gamma   90.00
#
_symmetry.space_group_name_H-M   'P 1'
#
loop_
_entity.id
_entity.type
_entity.pdbx_description
1 polymer ?
#
loop_
_entity_poly.entity_id
_entity_poly.type
_entity_poly.pdbx_seq_one_letter_code
_entity_poly.pdbx_strand_id
1 'polypeptide(L)'
;MKGLLLCVCQGTCPSFQGMNIFEILNTIRREGLVDFVALHPQLCADDGENFLSILAKDGEKIEKLYVAGCDPKMQVKMFRDAFEKAGFDKTKHYGVDIRNMNTEQALSVIRELIKNS
;
A
#
# COMPACT_ATOMS: atom_id res chain seq x y z
N MET A 1 2.57 10.83 10.47
CA MET A 1 3.13 10.48 9.14
C MET A 1 2.12 9.72 8.28
N LYS A 2 2.07 10.01 6.99
CA LYS A 2 1.31 9.31 5.95
C LYS A 2 2.25 8.45 5.11
N GLY A 3 1.90 7.19 4.88
CA GLY A 3 2.71 6.26 4.10
C GLY A 3 1.95 5.65 2.95
N LEU A 4 2.59 5.47 1.79
CA LEU A 4 2.08 4.65 0.69
C LEU A 4 2.90 3.37 0.52
N LEU A 5 2.23 2.22 0.55
CA LEU A 5 2.79 0.93 0.16
C LEU A 5 2.21 0.48 -1.17
N LEU A 6 3.08 0.13 -2.11
CA LEU A 6 2.68 -0.68 -3.27
C LEU A 6 2.93 -2.17 -2.99
N CYS A 7 1.92 -2.99 -3.28
CA CYS A 7 2.00 -4.44 -3.26
C CYS A 7 1.66 -4.99 -4.64
N VAL A 8 2.66 -5.56 -5.32
CA VAL A 8 2.60 -5.83 -6.77
C VAL A 8 2.57 -7.31 -7.13
N CYS A 9 2.24 -8.18 -6.16
CA CYS A 9 2.12 -9.62 -6.32
C CYS A 9 3.31 -10.22 -7.11
N GLN A 10 4.49 -10.12 -6.50
CA GLN A 10 5.81 -10.56 -6.99
C GLN A 10 6.34 -9.78 -8.22
N GLY A 11 5.58 -8.81 -8.75
CA GLY A 11 5.95 -8.07 -9.96
C GLY A 11 5.83 -8.88 -11.25
N THR A 12 5.44 -10.15 -11.15
CA THR A 12 5.24 -11.06 -12.29
C THR A 12 3.77 -11.28 -12.61
N CYS A 13 2.87 -10.92 -11.68
CA CYS A 13 1.44 -11.05 -11.87
C CYS A 13 0.96 -10.20 -13.08
N PRO A 14 0.27 -10.80 -14.08
CA PRO A 14 -0.18 -10.08 -15.28
C PRO A 14 -1.00 -8.82 -14.99
N SER A 15 -1.77 -8.83 -13.90
CA SER A 15 -2.57 -7.69 -13.48
C SER A 15 -1.77 -6.44 -13.08
N PHE A 16 -0.44 -6.52 -12.93
CA PHE A 16 0.41 -5.36 -12.64
C PHE A 16 1.38 -5.03 -13.78
N GLN A 17 1.36 -5.77 -14.90
CA GLN A 17 2.32 -5.55 -16.00
C GLN A 17 2.05 -4.28 -16.82
N GLY A 18 0.83 -3.75 -16.77
CA GLY A 18 0.43 -2.55 -17.51
C GLY A 18 0.97 -1.24 -16.94
N MET A 19 1.67 -1.26 -15.81
CA MET A 19 2.07 -0.06 -15.07
C MET A 19 3.57 -0.07 -14.73
N ASN A 20 4.11 1.13 -14.59
CA ASN A 20 5.46 1.36 -14.10
C ASN A 20 5.43 1.66 -12.60
N ILE A 21 5.74 0.65 -11.80
CA ILE A 21 5.68 0.71 -10.33
C ILE A 21 6.57 1.81 -9.76
N PHE A 22 7.79 1.97 -10.30
CA PHE A 22 8.70 3.00 -9.82
C PHE A 22 8.27 4.40 -10.22
N GLU A 23 7.63 4.56 -11.38
CA GLU A 23 7.04 5.84 -11.77
C GLU A 23 5.90 6.24 -10.83
N ILE A 24 5.03 5.30 -10.45
CA ILE A 24 3.96 5.55 -9.47
C ILE A 24 4.55 6.07 -8.14
N LEU A 25 5.52 5.34 -7.57
CA LEU A 25 6.18 5.73 -6.31
C LEU A 25 6.87 7.08 -6.42
N ASN A 26 7.61 7.30 -7.52
CA ASN A 26 8.36 8.54 -7.74
C ASN A 26 7.44 9.75 -7.93
N THR A 27 6.31 9.58 -8.58
CA THR A 27 5.35 10.67 -8.78
C THR A 27 4.67 11.03 -7.46
N ILE A 28 4.12 10.07 -6.72
CA ILE A 28 3.46 10.35 -5.44
C ILE A 28 4.40 10.98 -4.40
N ARG A 29 5.66 10.51 -4.29
CA ARG A 29 6.64 11.13 -3.37
C ARG A 29 7.01 12.56 -3.78
N ARG A 30 7.12 12.85 -5.08
CA ARG A 30 7.51 14.17 -5.59
C ARG A 30 6.38 15.18 -5.43
N GLU A 31 5.14 14.72 -5.52
CA GLU A 31 3.94 15.51 -5.24
C GLU A 31 3.79 15.83 -3.74
N GLY A 32 4.57 15.19 -2.85
CA GLY A 32 4.52 15.44 -1.42
C GLY A 32 3.20 15.03 -0.75
N LEU A 33 2.46 14.10 -1.36
CA LEU A 33 1.15 13.66 -0.85
C LEU A 33 1.25 12.78 0.40
N VAL A 34 2.43 12.16 0.60
CA VAL A 34 2.75 11.26 1.71
C VAL A 34 4.19 11.53 2.19
N ASP A 35 4.49 11.16 3.42
CA ASP A 35 5.82 11.35 4.04
C ASP A 35 6.82 10.27 3.62
N PHE A 36 6.32 9.09 3.23
CA PHE A 36 7.15 8.02 2.68
C PHE A 36 6.40 7.15 1.69
N VAL A 37 7.18 6.47 0.84
CA VAL A 37 6.69 5.43 -0.07
C VAL A 37 7.53 4.17 0.11
N ALA A 38 6.91 3.00 0.00
CA ALA A 38 7.61 1.72 0.00
C ALA A 38 6.97 0.75 -0.99
N LEU A 39 7.77 -0.22 -1.43
CA LEU A 39 7.37 -1.30 -2.31
C LEU A 39 7.65 -2.62 -1.61
N HIS A 40 6.66 -3.50 -1.57
CA HIS A 40 6.87 -4.89 -1.20
C HIS A 40 6.41 -5.80 -2.33
N PRO A 41 7.16 -6.85 -2.70
CA PRO A 41 6.74 -7.77 -3.75
C PRO A 41 5.37 -8.39 -3.45
N GLN A 42 5.13 -8.83 -2.21
CA GLN A 42 3.87 -9.45 -1.83
C GLN A 42 3.62 -9.26 -0.33
N LEU A 43 2.63 -8.44 0.06
CA LEU A 43 2.33 -8.17 1.47
C LEU A 43 1.52 -9.29 2.15
N CYS A 44 0.84 -10.16 1.38
CA CYS A 44 0.01 -11.23 1.91
C CYS A 44 0.75 -12.57 2.13
N ALA A 45 2.07 -12.59 1.94
CA ALA A 45 2.93 -13.73 2.25
C ALA A 45 3.60 -13.54 3.62
N ASP A 46 4.17 -14.61 4.19
CA ASP A 46 4.77 -14.60 5.54
C ASP A 46 5.86 -13.53 5.71
N ASP A 47 6.70 -13.30 4.70
CA ASP A 47 7.72 -12.25 4.70
C ASP A 47 7.09 -10.85 4.66
N GLY A 48 6.04 -10.69 3.85
CA GLY A 48 5.23 -9.47 3.77
C GLY A 48 4.51 -9.13 5.08
N GLU A 49 3.98 -10.15 5.77
CA GLU A 49 3.38 -9.99 7.10
C GLU A 49 4.43 -9.47 8.10
N ASN A 50 5.61 -10.08 8.12
CA ASN A 50 6.71 -9.64 8.99
C ASN A 50 7.16 -8.21 8.69
N PHE A 51 7.30 -7.87 7.41
CA PHE A 51 7.60 -6.50 6.99
C PHE A 51 6.54 -5.52 7.49
N LEU A 52 5.25 -5.84 7.27
CA LEU A 52 4.14 -4.97 7.64
C LEU A 52 4.05 -4.80 9.16
N SER A 53 4.24 -5.86 9.93
CA SER A 53 4.29 -5.79 11.40
C SER A 53 5.41 -4.89 11.91
N ILE A 54 6.61 -4.97 11.31
CA ILE A 54 7.75 -4.14 11.71
C ILE A 54 7.48 -2.68 11.36
N LEU A 55 7.01 -2.41 10.15
CA LEU A 55 6.67 -1.05 9.70
C LEU A 55 5.58 -0.42 10.58
N ALA A 56 4.55 -1.19 10.92
CA ALA A 56 3.40 -0.72 11.67
C ALA A 56 3.64 -0.67 13.20
N LYS A 57 4.77 -1.21 13.70
CA LYS A 57 5.10 -1.26 15.13
C LYS A 57 5.22 0.14 15.75
N ASP A 58 5.68 1.11 14.99
CA ASP A 58 5.71 2.53 15.37
C ASP A 58 4.37 3.22 15.04
N GLY A 59 3.25 2.50 15.17
CA GLY A 59 1.92 2.86 14.65
C GLY A 59 1.34 4.18 15.15
N GLU A 60 1.84 4.74 16.26
CA GLU A 60 1.49 6.09 16.70
C GLU A 60 2.00 7.17 15.74
N LYS A 61 3.16 6.93 15.10
CA LYS A 61 3.75 7.86 14.13
C LYS A 61 3.10 7.74 12.76
N ILE A 62 2.43 6.62 12.45
CA ILE A 62 1.72 6.41 11.19
C ILE A 62 0.24 6.73 11.40
N GLU A 63 -0.18 7.89 10.93
CA GLU A 63 -1.56 8.37 11.02
C GLU A 63 -2.44 7.76 9.93
N LYS A 64 -1.88 7.56 8.73
CA LYS A 64 -2.56 6.94 7.59
C LYS A 64 -1.59 6.06 6.81
N LEU A 65 -1.97 4.80 6.63
CA LEU A 65 -1.24 3.82 5.83
C LEU A 65 -2.08 3.46 4.60
N TYR A 66 -1.67 3.99 3.45
CA TYR A 66 -2.27 3.69 2.16
C TYR A 66 -1.62 2.44 1.59
N VAL A 67 -2.43 1.51 1.09
CA VAL A 67 -1.93 0.31 0.40
C VAL A 67 -2.61 0.17 -0.95
N ALA A 68 -1.82 0.32 -2.00
CA ALA A 68 -2.25 0.12 -3.37
C ALA A 68 -1.79 -1.26 -3.84
N GLY A 69 -2.74 -2.14 -4.12
CA GLY A 69 -2.49 -3.55 -4.41
C GLY A 69 -3.72 -4.25 -4.94
N CYS A 70 -4.14 -5.34 -4.30
CA CYS A 70 -5.35 -6.08 -4.65
C CYS A 70 -6.60 -5.49 -3.95
N ASP A 71 -7.73 -6.20 -4.03
CA ASP A 71 -9.01 -5.80 -3.43
C ASP A 71 -8.89 -5.32 -1.95
N PRO A 72 -9.40 -4.13 -1.59
CA PRO A 72 -9.28 -3.58 -0.24
C PRO A 72 -9.89 -4.46 0.86
N LYS A 73 -10.99 -5.17 0.60
CA LYS A 73 -11.59 -6.09 1.58
C LYS A 73 -10.66 -7.27 1.85
N MET A 74 -9.97 -7.73 0.82
CA MET A 74 -8.95 -8.77 0.96
C MET A 74 -7.74 -8.27 1.74
N GLN A 75 -7.28 -7.04 1.47
CA GLN A 75 -6.19 -6.42 2.23
C GLN A 75 -6.49 -6.39 3.73
N VAL A 76 -7.69 -5.93 4.14
CA VAL A 76 -8.11 -5.91 5.55
C VAL A 76 -8.03 -7.31 6.20
N LYS A 77 -8.46 -8.35 5.46
CA LYS A 77 -8.41 -9.73 5.96
C LYS A 77 -6.97 -10.24 6.07
N MET A 78 -6.15 -10.02 5.04
CA MET A 78 -4.79 -10.57 4.95
C MET A 78 -3.81 -9.86 5.89
N PHE A 79 -3.98 -8.56 6.13
CA PHE A 79 -3.08 -7.77 6.97
C PHE A 79 -3.49 -7.76 8.45
N ARG A 80 -4.60 -8.43 8.79
CA ARG A 80 -5.18 -8.43 10.14
C ARG A 80 -4.14 -8.82 11.19
N ASP A 81 -3.48 -9.94 10.98
CA ASP A 81 -2.57 -10.55 11.96
C ASP A 81 -1.29 -9.69 12.11
N ALA A 82 -0.80 -9.14 10.98
CA ALA A 82 0.31 -8.20 10.98
C ALA A 82 0.03 -6.95 11.85
N PHE A 83 -1.15 -6.36 11.68
CA PHE A 83 -1.57 -5.17 12.42
C PHE A 83 -1.84 -5.47 13.90
N GLU A 84 -2.45 -6.61 14.22
CA GLU A 84 -2.65 -7.02 15.62
C GLU A 84 -1.31 -7.22 16.34
N LYS A 85 -0.36 -7.91 15.72
CA LYS A 85 1.00 -8.11 16.24
C LYS A 85 1.75 -6.79 16.47
N ALA A 86 1.47 -5.79 15.63
CA ALA A 86 2.07 -4.46 15.73
C ALA A 86 1.35 -3.52 16.71
N GLY A 87 0.16 -3.88 17.21
CA GLY A 87 -0.71 -2.96 17.94
C GLY A 87 -1.20 -1.77 17.09
N PHE A 88 -1.25 -1.95 15.77
CA PHE A 88 -1.62 -0.89 14.83
C PHE A 88 -3.15 -0.74 14.73
N ASP A 89 -3.62 0.49 14.80
CA ASP A 89 -5.04 0.81 14.59
C ASP A 89 -5.43 0.59 13.13
N LYS A 90 -6.16 -0.49 12.87
CA LYS A 90 -6.60 -0.90 11.53
C LYS A 90 -7.48 0.14 10.83
N THR A 91 -8.12 1.06 11.57
CA THR A 91 -8.90 2.14 10.96
C THR A 91 -8.04 3.15 10.20
N LYS A 92 -6.72 3.13 10.43
CA LYS A 92 -5.73 3.94 9.72
C LYS A 92 -5.22 3.29 8.42
N HIS A 93 -5.64 2.06 8.11
CA HIS A 93 -5.34 1.38 6.85
C HIS A 93 -6.37 1.71 5.78
N TYR A 94 -5.90 2.19 4.63
CA TYR A 94 -6.73 2.55 3.49
C TYR A 94 -6.24 1.81 2.25
N GLY A 95 -7.06 0.89 1.74
CA GLY A 95 -6.71 0.07 0.57
C GLY A 95 -7.31 0.60 -0.73
N VAL A 96 -6.57 0.47 -1.84
CA VAL A 96 -7.09 0.63 -3.20
C VAL A 96 -6.64 -0.51 -4.10
N ASP A 97 -7.55 -1.00 -4.96
CA ASP A 97 -7.24 -1.98 -5.99
C ASP A 97 -6.68 -1.26 -7.22
N ILE A 98 -5.47 -1.65 -7.64
CA ILE A 98 -4.82 -1.11 -8.84
C ILE A 98 -4.63 -2.17 -9.94
N ARG A 99 -5.18 -3.38 -9.76
CA ARG A 99 -5.03 -4.46 -10.73
C ARG A 99 -5.64 -4.10 -12.08
N ASN A 100 -4.98 -4.57 -13.14
CA ASN A 100 -5.35 -4.38 -14.55
C ASN A 100 -5.42 -2.91 -14.98
N MET A 101 -4.70 -2.03 -14.28
CA MET A 101 -4.56 -0.61 -14.63
C MET A 101 -3.23 -0.34 -15.33
N ASN A 102 -3.19 0.75 -16.08
CA ASN A 102 -1.93 1.38 -16.48
C ASN A 102 -1.42 2.36 -15.40
N THR A 103 -0.22 2.92 -15.61
CA THR A 103 0.42 3.87 -14.67
C THR A 103 -0.49 5.04 -14.31
N GLU A 104 -1.12 5.68 -15.30
CA GLU A 104 -1.94 6.89 -15.09
C GLU A 104 -3.22 6.59 -14.34
N GLN A 105 -3.88 5.47 -14.66
CA GLN A 105 -5.06 5.00 -13.94
C GLN A 105 -4.73 4.71 -12.48
N ALA A 106 -3.63 3.99 -12.22
CA ALA A 106 -3.18 3.70 -10.87
C ALA A 106 -2.85 4.98 -10.09
N LEU A 107 -2.14 5.94 -10.71
CA LEU A 107 -1.86 7.25 -10.13
C LEU A 107 -3.16 8.00 -9.79
N SER A 108 -4.14 7.99 -10.69
CA SER A 108 -5.42 8.66 -10.47
C SER A 108 -6.14 8.12 -9.21
N VAL A 109 -6.31 6.80 -9.10
CA VAL A 109 -7.04 6.21 -7.97
C VAL A 109 -6.26 6.31 -6.66
N ILE A 110 -4.92 6.25 -6.69
CA ILE A 110 -4.08 6.46 -5.51
C ILE A 110 -4.21 7.90 -5.01
N ARG A 111 -4.17 8.90 -5.90
CA ARG A 111 -4.37 10.30 -5.53
C ARG A 111 -5.75 10.53 -4.93
N GLU A 112 -6.78 9.92 -5.50
CA GLU A 112 -8.15 10.01 -4.99
C GLU A 112 -8.26 9.42 -3.58
N LEU A 113 -7.69 8.22 -3.36
CA LEU A 113 -7.64 7.59 -2.03
C LEU A 113 -6.99 8.52 -1.00
N ILE A 114 -5.84 9.10 -1.33
CA ILE A 114 -5.09 9.97 -0.40
C ILE A 114 -5.86 11.26 -0.08
N LYS A 115 -6.61 11.82 -1.05
CA LYS A 115 -7.38 13.06 -0.85
C LYS A 115 -8.67 12.87 -0.06
N ASN A 116 -9.32 11.71 -0.20
CA ASN A 116 -10.66 11.45 0.33
C ASN A 116 -10.67 10.64 1.64
N SER A 117 -9.49 10.38 2.21
CA SER A 117 -9.29 9.62 3.46
C SER A 117 -8.95 10.51 4.63
#